data_AF-K1Y7F8-F1
#
_entry.id   AF-K1Y7F8-F1
#
_cell.length_a   1.000
_cell.length_b   1.000
_cell.length_c   1.000
_cell.angle_alpha   90.00
_cell.angle_beta   90.00
_cell.angle_gamma   90.00
#
_symmetry.space_group_name_H-M   'P 1'
#
loop_
_entity.id
_entity.type
_entity.pdbx_description
1 polymer ?
#
loop_
_entity_poly.entity_id
_entity_poly.type
_entity_poly.pdbx_seq_one_letter_code
_entity_poly.pdbx_strand_id
1 'polypeptide(L)'
;MLFKTPCVLVNVFPLTALPYRRTDLAIFKKYYSIVENRILTIPEMLSSPVANSIYSTDYINNNSIPVDNTENEIKEVVIEMLDRLENKQIIDKSNEVLQLNFKKLFLPHHHCYQFQSNIGNQFLKTPPIVL
;
A
#
# COMPACT_ATOMS: atom_id res chain seq x y z
N MET A 1 -8.05 -5.40 11.52
CA MET A 1 -7.36 -6.30 12.45
C MET A 1 -8.19 -6.47 13.73
N LEU A 2 -9.06 -7.47 13.75
CA LEU A 2 -9.85 -7.84 14.93
C LEU A 2 -9.35 -9.21 15.42
N PHE A 3 -9.13 -9.38 16.73
CA PHE A 3 -8.96 -10.68 17.41
C PHE A 3 -7.95 -11.70 16.83
N LYS A 4 -6.65 -11.33 16.77
CA LYS A 4 -5.53 -12.25 16.37
C LYS A 4 -5.65 -12.93 14.99
N THR A 5 -6.70 -12.66 14.21
CA THR A 5 -6.86 -13.22 12.86
C THR A 5 -6.12 -12.36 11.83
N PRO A 6 -5.25 -12.95 10.98
CA PRO A 6 -4.64 -12.25 9.85
C PRO A 6 -5.70 -11.65 8.92
N CYS A 7 -5.49 -10.43 8.44
CA CYS A 7 -6.43 -9.75 7.54
C CYS A 7 -5.74 -9.28 6.25
N VAL A 8 -6.48 -9.27 5.15
CA VAL A 8 -6.12 -8.54 3.93
C VAL A 8 -6.97 -7.28 3.87
N LEU A 9 -6.32 -6.11 3.78
CA LEU A 9 -6.99 -4.84 3.59
C LEU A 9 -6.74 -4.35 2.17
N VAL A 10 -7.82 -4.13 1.42
CA VAL A 10 -7.75 -3.62 0.03
C VAL A 10 -8.28 -2.20 -0.02
N ASN A 11 -7.91 -1.43 -1.06
CA ASN A 11 -8.29 -0.04 -1.21
C ASN A 11 -7.98 0.80 0.03
N VAL A 12 -6.87 0.47 0.74
CA VAL A 12 -6.46 1.22 1.92
C VAL A 12 -6.21 2.67 1.53
N PHE A 13 -6.79 3.58 2.32
CA PHE A 13 -6.78 4.99 2.04
C PHE A 13 -6.90 5.79 3.35
N PRO A 14 -6.05 6.81 3.57
CA PRO A 14 -4.86 7.16 2.77
C PRO A 14 -3.78 6.07 2.80
N LEU A 15 -2.76 6.19 1.93
CA LEU A 15 -1.57 5.32 1.95
C LEU A 15 -0.93 5.25 3.35
N THR A 16 -1.02 6.30 4.16
CA THR A 16 -0.47 6.33 5.52
C THR A 16 -1.36 5.70 6.59
N ALA A 17 -2.41 4.96 6.21
CA ALA A 17 -3.33 4.25 7.11
C ALA A 17 -3.22 2.71 7.01
N LEU A 18 -1.99 2.19 6.83
CA LEU A 18 -1.74 0.76 6.70
C LEU A 18 -2.04 -0.02 8.00
N PRO A 19 -2.38 -1.33 7.90
CA PRO A 19 -2.56 -2.16 9.08
C PRO A 19 -1.27 -2.30 9.90
N TYR A 20 -1.41 -2.51 11.20
CA TYR A 20 -0.25 -2.50 12.10
C TYR A 20 0.44 -3.86 12.25
N ARG A 21 -0.27 -4.99 12.09
CA ARG A 21 0.32 -6.31 12.39
C ARG A 21 1.13 -6.86 11.23
N ARG A 22 2.25 -7.50 11.58
CA ARG A 22 3.11 -8.26 10.65
C ARG A 22 2.39 -9.38 9.91
N THR A 23 1.35 -9.94 10.51
CA THR A 23 0.52 -11.00 9.90
C THR A 23 -0.43 -10.48 8.84
N ASP A 24 -0.68 -9.16 8.80
CA ASP A 24 -1.64 -8.57 7.88
C ASP A 24 -0.98 -8.22 6.54
N LEU A 25 -1.81 -8.23 5.50
CA LEU A 25 -1.47 -7.71 4.18
C LEU A 25 -2.32 -6.50 3.85
N ALA A 26 -1.75 -5.60 3.06
CA ALA A 26 -2.48 -4.48 2.49
C ALA A 26 -2.13 -4.24 1.03
N ILE A 27 -3.09 -3.68 0.32
CA ILE A 27 -2.88 -2.88 -0.89
C ILE A 27 -3.64 -1.57 -0.73
N PHE A 28 -3.04 -0.48 -1.21
CA PHE A 28 -3.56 0.87 -1.04
C PHE A 28 -4.08 1.43 -2.36
N LYS A 29 -4.95 2.43 -2.28
CA LYS A 29 -5.39 3.19 -3.45
C LYS A 29 -4.19 3.91 -4.07
N LYS A 30 -4.04 3.80 -5.38
CA LYS A 30 -3.05 4.58 -6.14
C LYS A 30 -3.50 6.03 -6.22
N TYR A 31 -2.60 7.00 -6.32
CA TYR A 31 -2.98 8.40 -6.53
C TYR A 31 -2.71 8.78 -7.98
N TYR A 32 -3.74 9.22 -8.69
CA TYR A 32 -3.62 9.81 -10.02
C TYR A 32 -3.49 11.32 -9.89
N SER A 33 -2.40 11.88 -10.40
CA SER A 33 -2.22 13.33 -10.48
C SER A 33 -2.86 13.85 -11.77
N ILE A 34 -3.83 14.75 -11.63
CA ILE A 34 -4.44 15.44 -12.77
C ILE A 34 -3.42 16.35 -13.46
N VAL A 35 -2.51 16.96 -12.68
CA VAL A 35 -1.47 17.87 -13.20
C VAL A 35 -0.44 17.12 -14.04
N GLU A 36 0.04 15.97 -13.53
CA GLU A 36 1.05 15.15 -14.21
C GLU A 36 0.44 14.18 -15.23
N ASN A 37 -0.90 14.08 -15.27
CA ASN A 37 -1.67 13.18 -16.14
C ASN A 37 -1.24 11.69 -16.02
N ARG A 38 -0.85 11.24 -14.82
CA ARG A 38 -0.37 9.88 -14.54
C ARG A 38 -0.59 9.46 -13.10
N ILE A 39 -0.45 8.16 -12.85
CA ILE A 39 -0.35 7.63 -11.48
C ILE A 39 1.01 8.03 -10.89
N LEU A 40 0.98 8.50 -9.65
CA LEU A 40 2.17 8.85 -8.86
C LEU A 40 2.89 7.60 -8.37
N THR A 41 4.21 7.70 -8.25
CA THR A 41 5.06 6.73 -7.56
C THR A 41 4.83 6.79 -6.04
N ILE A 42 5.26 5.77 -5.30
CA ILE A 42 5.11 5.75 -3.83
C ILE A 42 5.83 6.94 -3.16
N PRO A 43 7.09 7.28 -3.51
CA PRO A 43 7.74 8.45 -2.94
C PRO A 43 7.00 9.76 -3.21
N GLU A 44 6.44 9.92 -4.42
CA GLU A 44 5.62 11.10 -4.77
C GLU A 44 4.32 11.15 -3.96
N MET A 45 3.65 10.01 -3.77
CA MET A 45 2.44 9.92 -2.95
C MET A 45 2.71 10.32 -1.50
N LEU A 46 3.78 9.79 -0.91
CA LEU A 46 4.18 10.07 0.47
C LEU A 46 4.68 11.51 0.66
N SER A 47 5.29 12.11 -0.36
CA SER A 47 5.75 13.49 -0.32
C SER A 47 4.66 14.51 -0.69
N SER A 48 3.47 14.03 -1.09
CA SER A 48 2.38 14.91 -1.51
C SER A 48 1.68 15.58 -0.31
N PRO A 49 1.04 16.74 -0.49
CA PRO A 49 0.25 17.39 0.56
C PRO A 49 -0.90 16.52 1.10
N VAL A 50 -1.31 15.51 0.32
CA VAL A 50 -2.43 14.60 0.64
C VAL A 50 -1.97 13.25 1.20
N ALA A 51 -0.68 13.09 1.52
CA ALA A 51 -0.14 11.83 2.05
C ALA A 51 -0.91 11.35 3.30
N ASN A 52 -1.28 12.29 4.17
CA ASN A 52 -1.98 12.06 5.44
C ASN A 52 -3.46 12.46 5.41
N SER A 53 -3.99 12.84 4.25
CA SER A 53 -5.34 13.36 4.12
C SER A 53 -6.39 12.26 4.22
N ILE A 54 -7.45 12.53 4.97
CA ILE A 54 -8.59 11.61 5.15
C ILE A 54 -9.84 12.17 4.46
N TYR A 55 -9.87 13.48 4.20
CA TYR A 55 -11.01 14.17 3.61
C TYR A 55 -10.88 14.27 2.10
N SER A 56 -11.98 14.01 1.38
CA SER A 56 -12.03 14.11 -0.09
C SER A 56 -11.70 15.51 -0.60
N THR A 57 -12.02 16.55 0.17
CA THR A 57 -11.71 17.95 -0.16
C THR A 57 -10.22 18.20 -0.36
N ASP A 58 -9.37 17.52 0.42
CA ASP A 58 -7.91 17.70 0.31
C ASP A 58 -7.39 17.20 -1.04
N TYR A 59 -7.93 16.08 -1.52
CA TYR A 59 -7.58 15.48 -2.80
C TYR A 59 -8.05 16.34 -3.98
N ILE A 60 -9.29 16.85 -3.91
CA ILE A 60 -9.83 17.78 -4.90
C ILE A 60 -8.96 19.05 -4.98
N ASN A 61 -8.63 19.65 -3.83
CA ASN A 61 -7.84 20.88 -3.77
C ASN A 61 -6.39 20.70 -4.24
N ASN A 62 -5.88 19.47 -4.20
CA ASN A 62 -4.51 19.13 -4.62
C ASN A 62 -4.46 18.41 -5.97
N ASN A 63 -5.52 18.44 -6.78
CA ASN A 63 -5.57 17.84 -8.12
C ASN A 63 -5.17 16.34 -8.13
N SER A 64 -5.54 15.62 -7.07
CA SER A 64 -5.20 14.21 -6.87
C SER A 64 -6.47 13.37 -6.81
N ILE A 65 -6.51 12.24 -7.52
CA ILE A 65 -7.64 11.32 -7.54
C ILE A 65 -7.19 9.97 -6.97
N PRO A 66 -7.77 9.51 -5.85
CA PRO A 66 -7.57 8.15 -5.38
C PRO A 66 -8.20 7.14 -6.35
N VAL A 67 -7.41 6.18 -6.80
CA VAL A 67 -7.81 5.14 -7.75
C VAL A 67 -7.91 3.79 -7.04
N ASP A 68 -9.05 3.13 -7.22
CA ASP A 68 -9.29 1.80 -6.69
C ASP A 68 -8.33 0.75 -7.26
N ASN A 69 -8.05 -0.24 -6.44
CA ASN A 69 -7.37 -1.45 -6.86
C ASN A 69 -8.26 -2.22 -7.84
N THR A 70 -7.65 -2.72 -8.90
CA THR A 70 -8.29 -3.58 -9.89
C THR A 70 -8.66 -4.94 -9.30
N GLU A 71 -9.59 -5.64 -9.93
CA GLU A 71 -9.97 -7.01 -9.55
C GLU A 71 -8.75 -7.95 -9.51
N ASN A 72 -7.81 -7.79 -10.46
CA ASN A 72 -6.58 -8.55 -10.49
C ASN A 72 -5.66 -8.23 -9.30
N GLU A 73 -5.48 -6.96 -8.95
CA GLU A 73 -4.66 -6.58 -7.78
C GLU A 73 -5.24 -7.16 -6.48
N ILE A 74 -6.58 -7.14 -6.34
CA ILE A 74 -7.29 -7.73 -5.20
C ILE A 74 -7.11 -9.26 -5.18
N LYS A 75 -7.30 -9.92 -6.32
CA LYS A 75 -7.14 -11.37 -6.46
C LYS A 75 -5.73 -11.82 -6.06
N GLU A 76 -4.70 -11.14 -6.56
CA GLU A 76 -3.30 -11.50 -6.30
C GLU A 76 -2.95 -11.40 -4.81
N VAL A 77 -3.36 -10.33 -4.11
CA VAL A 77 -3.07 -10.19 -2.66
C VAL A 77 -3.87 -11.19 -1.81
N VAL A 78 -5.08 -11.56 -2.24
CA VAL A 78 -5.88 -12.59 -1.57
C VAL A 78 -5.24 -13.96 -1.71
N ILE A 79 -4.79 -14.33 -2.91
CA ILE A 79 -4.04 -15.57 -3.15
C ILE A 79 -2.78 -15.60 -2.28
N GLU A 80 -2.04 -14.49 -2.23
CA GLU A 80 -0.84 -14.39 -1.39
C GLU A 80 -1.15 -14.64 0.10
N MET A 81 -2.26 -14.11 0.62
CA MET A 81 -2.65 -14.38 2.01
C MET A 81 -2.99 -15.85 2.23
N LEU A 82 -3.74 -16.47 1.31
CA LEU A 82 -4.09 -17.88 1.42
C LEU A 82 -2.82 -18.76 1.44
N ASP A 83 -1.86 -18.49 0.54
CA ASP A 83 -0.59 -19.20 0.51
C ASP A 83 0.22 -19.01 1.80
N ARG A 84 0.19 -17.81 2.41
CA ARG A 84 0.82 -17.54 3.71
C ARG A 84 0.18 -18.34 4.83
N LEU A 85 -1.15 -18.40 4.88
CA LEU A 85 -1.90 -19.14 5.90
C LEU A 85 -1.66 -20.66 5.80
N GLU A 86 -1.48 -21.16 4.59
CA GLU A 86 -1.21 -22.58 4.32
C GLU A 86 0.28 -22.95 4.37
N ASN A 87 1.16 -22.00 4.70
CA ASN A 87 2.62 -22.16 4.67
C ASN A 87 3.17 -22.63 3.30
N LYS A 88 2.50 -22.25 2.22
CA LYS A 88 2.91 -22.52 0.83
C LYS A 88 3.81 -21.43 0.26
N GLN A 89 4.05 -20.36 1.01
CA GLN A 89 4.83 -19.23 0.54
C GLN A 89 6.29 -19.63 0.26
N ILE A 90 6.72 -19.48 -0.99
CA ILE A 90 8.14 -19.57 -1.35
C ILE A 90 8.84 -18.31 -0.83
N ILE A 91 9.91 -18.50 -0.06
CA ILE A 91 10.76 -17.41 0.40
C ILE A 91 11.48 -16.81 -0.81
N ASP A 92 11.01 -15.65 -1.25
CA ASP A 92 11.63 -14.86 -2.31
C ASP A 92 12.33 -13.65 -1.69
N LYS A 93 13.66 -13.69 -1.65
CA LYS A 93 14.49 -12.60 -1.09
C LYS A 93 14.27 -11.26 -1.79
N SER A 94 13.86 -11.25 -3.06
CA SER A 94 13.58 -10.01 -3.77
C SER A 94 12.37 -9.28 -3.17
N ASN A 95 11.36 -10.03 -2.71
CA ASN A 95 10.19 -9.47 -2.02
C ASN A 95 10.59 -8.85 -0.68
N GLU A 96 11.47 -9.50 0.08
CA GLU A 96 11.95 -8.95 1.36
C GLU A 96 12.64 -7.60 1.18
N VAL A 97 13.49 -7.47 0.15
CA VAL A 97 14.16 -6.21 -0.20
C VAL A 97 13.14 -5.13 -0.57
N LEU A 98 12.13 -5.45 -1.40
CA LEU A 98 11.07 -4.51 -1.76
C LEU A 98 10.26 -4.04 -0.53
N GLN A 99 9.89 -4.95 0.37
CA GLN A 99 9.18 -4.58 1.61
C GLN A 99 10.02 -3.64 2.49
N LEU A 100 11.32 -3.91 2.62
CA LEU A 100 12.23 -3.06 3.38
C LEU A 100 12.37 -1.67 2.75
N ASN A 101 12.52 -1.60 1.43
CA ASN A 101 12.62 -0.34 0.71
C ASN A 101 11.32 0.47 0.84
N PHE A 102 10.16 -0.18 0.74
CA PHE A 102 8.86 0.46 0.95
C PHE A 102 8.73 1.06 2.35
N LYS A 103 9.07 0.29 3.39
CA LYS A 103 9.01 0.74 4.79
C LYS A 103 9.92 1.93 5.07
N LYS A 104 11.08 2.02 4.41
CA LYS A 104 12.03 3.14 4.55
C LYS A 104 11.52 4.48 4.00
N LEU A 105 10.52 4.47 3.13
CA LEU A 105 9.93 5.71 2.60
C LEU A 105 9.07 6.44 3.65
N PHE A 106 8.66 5.75 4.73
CA PHE A 106 7.84 6.37 5.76
C PHE A 106 8.68 7.19 6.73
N LEU A 107 8.28 8.44 6.93
CA LEU A 107 8.92 9.39 7.85
C LEU A 107 8.09 9.57 9.13
N PRO A 108 8.66 10.10 10.22
CA PRO A 108 7.96 10.24 11.51
C PRO A 108 6.64 11.02 11.50
N HIS A 109 6.41 11.87 10.49
CA HIS A 109 5.18 12.63 10.34
C HIS A 109 4.07 11.88 9.59
N HIS A 110 4.33 10.70 9.02
CA HIS A 110 3.30 9.86 8.41
C HIS A 110 2.54 9.08 9.48
N HIS A 111 1.21 9.00 9.36
CA HIS A 111 0.33 8.39 10.38
C HIS A 111 0.72 6.95 10.77
N CYS A 112 1.15 6.13 9.80
CA CYS A 112 1.58 4.76 10.05
C CYS A 112 3.11 4.58 10.12
N TYR A 113 3.89 5.58 10.55
CA TYR A 113 5.34 5.42 10.73
C TYR A 113 5.66 4.17 11.58
N GLN A 114 6.63 3.35 11.12
CA GLN A 114 7.03 2.07 11.74
C GLN A 114 5.97 0.96 11.82
N PHE A 115 4.92 1.01 10.98
CA PHE A 115 4.01 -0.11 10.77
C PHE A 115 4.75 -1.42 10.44
N GLN A 116 4.17 -2.55 10.84
CA GLN A 116 4.81 -3.86 10.66
C GLN A 116 4.18 -4.73 9.57
N SER A 117 3.00 -4.38 9.07
CA SER A 117 2.35 -5.14 8.00
C SER A 117 3.19 -5.17 6.72
N ASN A 118 2.83 -6.10 5.84
CA ASN A 118 3.41 -6.17 4.52
C ASN A 118 2.41 -5.68 3.47
N ILE A 119 2.93 -5.19 2.35
CA ILE A 119 2.12 -4.91 1.17
C ILE A 119 2.07 -6.17 0.30
N GLY A 120 1.02 -6.35 -0.51
CA GLY A 120 1.01 -7.41 -1.51
C GLY A 120 2.28 -7.37 -2.37
N ASN A 121 2.98 -8.49 -2.50
CA ASN A 121 4.27 -8.56 -3.19
C ASN A 121 4.12 -8.23 -4.68
N GLN A 122 3.09 -8.78 -5.33
CA GLN A 122 2.82 -8.51 -6.73
C GLN A 122 2.43 -7.04 -6.96
N PHE A 123 1.74 -6.45 -5.99
CA PHE A 123 1.36 -5.04 -6.02
C PHE A 123 2.59 -4.12 -5.99
N LEU A 124 3.61 -4.41 -5.15
CA LEU A 124 4.87 -3.67 -5.12
C LEU A 124 5.75 -3.85 -6.38
N LYS A 125 5.51 -4.88 -7.19
CA LYS A 125 6.25 -5.13 -8.44
C LYS A 125 5.62 -4.45 -9.65
N THR A 126 4.40 -3.94 -9.53
CA THR A 126 3.62 -3.44 -10.66
C THR A 126 3.90 -1.96 -10.92
N PRO A 127 4.34 -1.54 -12.13
CA PRO A 127 4.51 -0.12 -12.45
C PRO A 127 3.18 0.65 -12.34
N PRO A 128 3.18 1.93 -11.92
CA PRO A 128 4.34 2.77 -11.60
C PRO A 128 4.73 2.74 -10.10
N ILE A 129 4.28 1.71 -9.36
CA ILE A 129 4.51 1.51 -7.91
C ILE A 129 5.95 1.00 -7.67
N VAL A 130 6.95 1.59 -8.34
CA VAL A 130 8.35 1.24 -8.15
C VAL A 130 8.96 2.14 -7.06
N LEU A 131 9.80 1.53 -6.22
CA LEU A 131 10.49 2.13 -5.08
C LEU A 131 11.78 2.84 -5.48
#